data_AF-A0A8E2EX08-F1
#
_entry.id   AF-A0A8E2EX08-F1
#
_cell.length_a   1.000
_cell.length_b   1.000
_cell.length_c   1.000
_cell.angle_alpha   90.00
_cell.angle_beta   90.00
_cell.angle_gamma   90.00
#
_symmetry.space_group_name_H-M   'P 1'
#
loop_
_entity.id
_entity.type
_entity.pdbx_description
1 polymer ?
#
loop_
_entity_poly.entity_id
_entity_poly.type
_entity_poly.pdbx_seq_one_letter_code
_entity_poly.pdbx_strand_id
1 'polypeptide(L)' 'MKFTAVIATILSLAMFASAAPISEPATGDIAERQNHGMCVSSDGTSVTKIDNC' A
#
# COMPACT_ATOMS: atom_id res chain seq x y z
N MET A 1 38.69 6.69 -4.85
CA MET A 1 37.62 7.07 -5.80
C MET A 1 36.58 5.96 -5.96
N LYS A 2 36.94 4.73 -6.36
CA LYS A 2 35.98 3.61 -6.52
C LYS A 2 35.22 3.27 -5.21
N PHE A 3 35.92 3.26 -4.08
CA PHE A 3 35.34 2.93 -2.78
C PHE A 3 34.28 3.93 -2.31
N THR A 4 34.52 5.23 -2.55
CA THR A 4 33.60 6.31 -2.22
C THR A 4 32.31 6.22 -3.04
N ALA A 5 32.42 5.86 -4.32
CA ALA A 5 31.26 5.68 -5.19
C ALA A 5 30.37 4.51 -4.74
N VAL A 6 30.97 3.40 -4.28
CA VAL A 6 30.25 2.24 -3.73
C VAL A 6 29.50 2.61 -2.45
N ILE A 7 30.14 3.35 -1.55
CA ILE A 7 29.49 3.78 -0.30
C ILE A 7 28.32 4.73 -0.61
N ALA A 8 28.51 5.69 -1.52
CA ALA A 8 27.46 6.64 -1.89
C ALA A 8 26.24 5.96 -2.53
N THR A 9 26.46 4.92 -3.35
CA THR A 9 25.36 4.17 -3.98
C THR A 9 24.56 3.36 -2.96
N ILE A 10 25.24 2.67 -2.04
CA ILE A 10 24.57 1.89 -0.99
C ILE A 10 23.77 2.81 -0.06
N LEU A 11 24.36 3.93 0.36
CA LEU A 11 23.69 4.89 1.25
C LEU A 11 22.48 5.55 0.59
N SER A 12 22.55 5.84 -0.71
CA SER A 12 21.42 6.40 -1.47
C SER A 12 20.29 5.38 -1.65
N LEU A 13 20.61 4.10 -1.81
CA LEU A 13 19.60 3.03 -1.90
C LEU A 13 18.89 2.78 -0.55
N ALA A 14 19.62 2.91 0.56
CA ALA A 14 19.05 2.71 1.90
C ALA A 14 17.92 3.71 2.23
N MET A 15 17.99 4.94 1.70
CA MET A 15 16.92 5.95 1.87
C MET A 15 15.59 5.52 1.23
N PHE A 16 15.63 4.84 0.07
CA PHE A 16 14.43 4.32 -0.57
C PHE A 16 13.89 3.06 0.12
N ALA A 17 14.75 2.30 0.80
CA ALA A 17 14.32 1.16 1.61
C ALA A 17 13.57 1.60 2.89
N SER A 18 13.91 2.74 3.49
CA SER A 18 13.19 3.30 4.64
C SER A 18 11.96 4.13 4.28
N ALA A 19 11.87 4.60 3.04
CA ALA A 19 10.76 5.43 2.54
C ALA A 19 9.80 4.68 1.62
N ALA A 20 10.08 3.42 1.29
CA ALA A 20 9.06 2.53 0.77
C ALA A 20 7.92 2.51 1.80
N PRO A 21 6.66 2.76 1.42
CA PRO A 21 5.56 2.51 2.32
C PRO A 21 5.76 1.08 2.80
N ILE A 22 5.97 0.92 4.11
CA ILE A 22 6.16 -0.38 4.73
C ILE A 22 5.06 -1.25 4.16
N SER A 23 5.45 -2.11 3.23
CA SER A 23 4.57 -3.13 2.70
C SER A 23 4.57 -4.22 3.76
N GLU A 24 4.12 -3.86 4.96
CA GLU A 24 3.21 -4.76 5.62
C GLU A 24 2.04 -4.82 4.63
N PRO A 25 1.75 -5.97 4.01
CA PRO A 25 0.36 -6.17 3.68
C PRO A 25 -0.32 -6.08 5.05
N ALA A 26 -0.96 -4.94 5.33
CA ALA A 26 -2.14 -4.92 6.16
C ALA A 26 -3.10 -5.87 5.44
N THR A 27 -2.91 -7.16 5.66
CA THR A 27 -3.42 -8.23 4.77
C THR A 27 -4.94 -8.31 4.93
N GLY A 28 -5.48 -7.68 5.98
CA GLY A 28 -6.90 -7.39 6.15
C GLY A 28 -7.38 -6.16 5.37
N ASP A 29 -6.65 -5.04 5.40
CA ASP A 29 -7.12 -3.76 4.83
C ASP A 29 -7.26 -3.80 3.30
N ILE A 30 -6.36 -4.48 2.60
CA ILE A 30 -6.46 -4.56 1.13
C ILE A 30 -7.57 -5.52 0.72
N ALA A 31 -7.84 -6.59 1.48
CA ALA A 31 -8.94 -7.51 1.18
C ALA A 31 -10.31 -6.83 1.36
N GLU A 32 -10.48 -6.00 2.38
CA GLU A 32 -11.73 -5.29 2.66
C GLU A 32 -11.97 -4.11 1.69
N ARG A 33 -10.90 -3.47 1.20
CA ARG A 33 -10.99 -2.33 0.27
C ARG A 33 -11.12 -2.73 -1.19
N GLN A 34 -10.96 -4.00 -1.51
CA GLN A 34 -11.17 -4.54 -2.85
C GLN A 34 -12.65 -4.90 -3.01
N ASN A 35 -13.50 -3.88 -3.22
CA ASN A 35 -14.94 -4.01 -3.50
C ASN A 35 -15.26 -4.69 -4.86
N HIS A 36 -14.33 -5.49 -5.40
CA HIS A 36 -14.52 -6.16 -6.68
C HIS A 36 -15.47 -7.36 -6.47
N GLY A 37 -16.76 -7.16 -6.74
CA GLY A 37 -17.80 -8.18 -6.66
C GLY A 37 -18.76 -8.07 -5.47
N MET A 38 -18.66 -7.02 -4.64
CA MET A 38 -19.63 -6.75 -3.58
C MET A 38 -20.70 -5.79 -4.10
N CYS A 39 -21.95 -6.03 -3.72
CA CYS A 39 -22.96 -4.98 -3.84
C CYS A 39 -22.75 -3.96 -2.74
N VAL A 40 -22.74 -2.70 -3.14
CA VAL A 40 -22.65 -1.58 -2.23
C VAL A 40 -23.71 -0.55 -2.57
N SER A 41 -24.20 0.14 -1.55
CA SER A 41 -25.06 1.30 -1.69
C SER A 41 -24.34 2.55 -1.19
N SER A 42 -24.64 3.71 -1.78
CA SER A 42 -24.16 4.99 -1.30
C SER A 42 -25.31 5.97 -1.14
N ASP A 43 -25.24 6.75 -0.05
CA ASP A 43 -26.12 7.90 0.20
C ASP A 43 -25.45 9.25 -0.12
N GLY A 44 -24.27 9.23 -0.76
CA GLY A 44 -23.45 10.40 -1.06
C GLY A 44 -22.49 10.82 0.06
N THR A 45 -22.63 10.25 1.26
CA THR A 45 -21.74 10.52 2.42
C THR A 45 -21.07 9.27 2.96
N SER A 46 -21.71 8.12 2.79
CA SER A 46 -21.24 6.81 3.21
C SER A 46 -21.40 5.80 2.07
N VAL A 47 -20.61 4.72 2.17
CA VAL A 47 -20.75 3.52 1.33
C VAL A 47 -20.96 2.35 2.27
N THR A 48 -22.04 1.60 2.07
CA THR A 48 -22.39 0.44 2.88
C THR A 48 -22.45 -0.82 2.03
N LYS A 49 -22.03 -1.94 2.60
CA LYS A 49 -22.13 -3.26 1.97
C LYS A 49 -23.57 -3.77 1.99
N ILE A 50 -24.01 -4.38 0.90
CA ILE A 50 -25.27 -5.12 0.78
C ILE A 50 -24.94 -6.61 0.71
N ASP A 51 -25.34 -7.37 1.73
CA ASP A 51 -25.20 -8.83 1.72
C ASP A 51 -26.30 -9.49 0.87
N ASN A 52 -25.93 -10.50 0.05
CA ASN A 52 -26.83 -11.32 -0.78
C ASN A 52 -27.72 -10.52 -1.75
N CYS A 53 -27.14 -9.54 -2.43
CA CYS A 53 -27.53 -9.29 -3.80
C CYS A 53 -27.03 -10.46 -4.70
#